data_AF-A0A7X9ZCP4-F1
#
_entry.id   AF-A0A7X9ZCP4-F1
#
_cell.length_a   1.000
_cell.length_b   1.000
_cell.length_c   1.000
_cell.angle_alpha   90.00
_cell.angle_beta   90.00
_cell.angle_gamma   90.00
#
_symmetry.space_group_name_H-M   'P 1'
#
loop_
_entity.id
_entity.type
_entity.pdbx_description
1 polymer ?
#
loop_
_entity_poly.entity_id
_entity_poly.type
_entity_poly.pdbx_seq_one_letter_code
_entity_poly.pdbx_strand_id
1 'polypeptide(L)'
;MPTRSAPALMLSLAALLCPGATASAQASPSPSGVEVCTVTGTSGQYSVRVRNTGTTPLTRVDVTGVRLDGGGQVTAPLTVSLADIPPGKYKTAILARYEESAALDSIVTYTAVDGVEAPQQELFAGKVAHVSPGSALQYTLAPLAVRGWTVAYGSATSPRLEAGSAVLLSYPVRSGKKPATRPEAGRTPSAVVPLAPCRDPGQKS
;
A
#
# COMPACT_ATOMS: atom_id res chain seq x y z
N MET A 1 56.26 -45.66 -43.79
CA MET A 1 54.78 -45.79 -43.87
C MET A 1 54.23 -45.75 -42.46
N PRO A 2 53.06 -45.13 -42.24
CA PRO A 2 52.71 -43.71 -42.32
C PRO A 2 52.55 -43.17 -40.86
N THR A 3 52.23 -41.94 -40.47
CA THR A 3 51.47 -40.83 -41.07
C THR A 3 51.69 -39.62 -40.12
N ARG A 4 51.92 -38.42 -40.69
CA ARG A 4 51.34 -37.08 -40.35
C ARG A 4 51.11 -36.68 -38.88
N SER A 5 51.25 -35.44 -38.42
CA SER A 5 51.67 -34.12 -38.92
C SER A 5 51.62 -33.21 -37.67
N ALA A 6 52.53 -32.25 -37.56
CA ALA A 6 52.39 -31.06 -36.70
C ALA A 6 51.36 -30.08 -37.32
N PRO A 7 51.15 -28.80 -36.91
CA PRO A 7 51.65 -28.01 -35.75
C PRO A 7 50.61 -27.01 -35.13
N ALA A 8 51.09 -26.17 -34.21
CA ALA A 8 50.87 -24.70 -34.12
C ALA A 8 49.62 -24.05 -33.48
N LEU A 9 49.92 -22.83 -32.96
CA LEU A 9 49.08 -21.65 -32.69
C LEU A 9 48.21 -21.67 -31.42
N MET A 10 48.52 -20.85 -30.42
CA MET A 10 48.26 -19.41 -30.27
C MET A 10 46.82 -19.06 -29.87
N LEU A 11 46.74 -17.94 -29.14
CA LEU A 11 45.61 -17.04 -28.92
C LEU A 11 44.72 -17.26 -27.68
N SER A 12 44.94 -16.37 -26.72
CA SER A 12 43.98 -15.36 -26.25
C SER A 12 42.52 -15.79 -26.11
N LEU A 13 42.05 -15.89 -24.85
CA LEU A 13 40.63 -15.84 -24.50
C LEU A 13 40.45 -14.63 -23.55
N ALA A 14 40.19 -13.44 -24.10
CA ALA A 14 38.86 -12.92 -24.40
C ALA A 14 38.08 -12.55 -23.12
N ALA A 15 38.08 -11.24 -22.86
CA ALA A 15 37.15 -10.57 -21.96
C ALA A 15 35.71 -10.87 -22.39
N LEU A 16 34.92 -11.48 -21.50
CA LEU A 16 33.47 -11.44 -21.60
C LEU A 16 32.93 -10.47 -20.56
N LEU A 17 32.50 -9.32 -21.07
CA LEU A 17 31.54 -8.43 -20.46
C LEU A 17 30.30 -9.25 -20.08
N CYS A 18 30.04 -9.42 -18.78
CA CYS A 18 28.70 -9.73 -18.31
C CYS A 18 27.94 -8.40 -18.20
N PRO A 19 26.96 -8.11 -19.07
CA PRO A 19 25.92 -7.17 -18.69
C PRO A 19 25.08 -7.87 -17.62
N GLY A 20 25.44 -7.66 -16.36
CA GLY A 20 24.54 -7.88 -15.25
C GLY A 20 23.38 -6.91 -15.45
N ALA A 21 22.32 -7.38 -16.12
CA ALA A 21 21.04 -6.72 -16.11
C ALA A 21 20.62 -6.66 -14.63
N THR A 22 20.88 -5.51 -14.01
CA THR A 22 20.14 -5.10 -12.82
C THR A 22 18.70 -4.96 -13.27
N ALA A 23 17.96 -6.07 -13.21
CA ALA A 23 16.52 -6.03 -13.14
C ALA A 23 16.22 -5.19 -11.90
N SER A 24 15.99 -3.90 -12.14
CA SER A 24 15.34 -3.03 -11.18
C SER A 24 14.14 -3.82 -10.69
N ALA A 25 14.17 -4.25 -9.43
CA ALA A 25 12.98 -4.67 -8.74
C ALA A 25 12.06 -3.46 -8.73
N GLN A 26 11.32 -3.27 -9.82
CA GLN A 26 10.17 -2.40 -9.87
C GLN A 26 9.30 -2.93 -8.74
N ALA A 27 9.16 -2.11 -7.69
CA ALA A 27 8.13 -2.27 -6.70
C ALA A 27 6.87 -2.66 -7.46
N SER A 28 6.42 -3.90 -7.28
CA SER A 28 5.27 -4.41 -8.01
C SER A 28 4.16 -3.39 -7.83
N PRO A 29 3.53 -2.89 -8.91
CA PRO A 29 2.48 -1.91 -8.79
C PRO A 29 1.47 -2.46 -7.79
N SER A 30 1.21 -1.70 -6.74
CA SER A 30 0.17 -2.04 -5.77
C SER A 30 -1.10 -2.37 -6.56
N PRO A 31 -1.76 -3.51 -6.33
CA PRO A 31 -2.90 -3.96 -7.13
C PRO A 31 -4.08 -2.97 -7.09
N SER A 32 -4.10 -2.06 -6.12
CA SER A 32 -5.02 -0.92 -5.99
C SER A 32 -4.66 0.30 -6.87
N GLY A 33 -3.54 0.31 -7.57
CA GLY A 33 -3.01 1.49 -8.29
C GLY A 33 -2.61 2.66 -7.39
N VAL A 34 -2.57 2.45 -6.06
CA VAL A 34 -2.19 3.47 -5.08
C VAL A 34 -1.37 2.84 -3.95
N GLU A 35 -0.25 3.49 -3.63
CA GLU A 35 0.60 3.18 -2.48
C GLU A 35 0.36 4.21 -1.38
N VAL A 36 0.19 3.75 -0.14
CA VAL A 36 -0.10 4.59 1.02
C VAL A 36 0.88 4.28 2.13
N CYS A 37 1.47 5.32 2.71
CA CYS A 37 2.37 5.21 3.84
C CYS A 37 2.11 6.31 4.86
N THR A 38 2.43 6.05 6.13
CA THR A 38 2.31 7.04 7.20
C THR A 38 3.55 7.93 7.24
N VAL A 39 3.34 9.23 7.44
CA VAL A 39 4.41 10.19 7.70
C VAL A 39 4.20 10.65 9.13
N THR A 40 5.09 10.19 10.02
CA THR A 40 5.16 10.69 11.39
C THR A 40 6.38 11.61 11.43
N GLY A 41 6.13 12.92 11.45
CA GLY A 41 7.21 13.91 11.51
C GLY A 41 7.81 14.02 12.91
N THR A 42 9.05 14.50 12.99
CA THR A 42 9.66 15.00 14.25
C THR A 42 8.85 16.12 14.90
N SER A 43 7.94 16.76 14.14
CA SER A 43 6.97 17.76 14.60
C SER A 43 5.69 17.20 15.22
N GLY A 44 5.63 15.89 15.51
CA GLY A 44 4.45 15.25 16.14
C GLY A 44 3.20 15.17 15.26
N GLN A 45 3.28 15.56 13.99
CA GLN A 45 2.15 15.49 13.06
C GLN A 45 1.94 14.06 12.56
N TYR A 46 0.68 13.62 12.55
CA TYR A 46 0.28 12.38 11.89
C TYR A 46 -0.29 12.70 10.51
N SER A 47 0.42 12.25 9.48
CA SER A 47 0.05 12.47 8.09
C SER A 47 0.06 11.17 7.30
N VAL A 48 -0.67 11.14 6.19
CA VAL A 48 -0.75 10.00 5.29
C VAL A 48 -0.36 10.46 3.90
N ARG A 49 0.67 9.84 3.33
CA ARG A 49 1.11 10.09 1.95
C ARG A 49 0.45 9.09 1.03
N VAL A 50 -0.22 9.60 0.02
CA VAL A 50 -0.88 8.82 -1.03
C VAL A 50 -0.11 9.01 -2.33
N ARG A 51 0.47 7.94 -2.84
CA ARG A 51 1.20 7.91 -4.11
C ARG A 51 0.38 7.19 -5.17
N ASN A 52 0.19 7.83 -6.31
CA ASN A 52 -0.42 7.19 -7.47
C ASN A 52 0.62 6.28 -8.16
N THR A 53 0.38 4.97 -8.13
CA THR A 53 1.21 3.96 -8.81
C THR A 53 0.54 3.43 -10.08
N GLY A 54 -0.68 3.88 -10.36
CA GLY A 54 -1.40 3.61 -11.60
C GLY A 54 -0.91 4.45 -12.78
N THR A 55 -1.54 4.21 -13.93
CA THR A 55 -1.22 4.89 -15.20
C THR A 55 -2.12 6.08 -15.49
N THR A 56 -3.25 6.21 -14.79
CA THR A 56 -4.19 7.32 -14.92
C THR A 56 -4.05 8.30 -13.75
N PRO A 57 -4.23 9.62 -13.96
CA PRO A 57 -4.27 10.58 -12.86
C PRO A 57 -5.43 10.29 -11.90
N LEU A 58 -5.17 10.40 -10.59
CA LEU A 58 -6.24 10.45 -9.60
C LEU A 58 -6.78 11.89 -9.58
N THR A 59 -8.06 12.08 -9.89
CA THR A 59 -8.69 13.40 -9.88
C THR A 59 -8.95 13.87 -8.46
N ARG A 60 -9.29 12.93 -7.58
CA ARG A 60 -9.48 13.17 -6.15
C ARG A 60 -9.09 11.93 -5.34
N VAL A 61 -8.61 12.17 -4.14
CA VAL A 61 -8.48 11.17 -3.09
C VAL A 61 -9.06 11.74 -1.81
N ASP A 62 -10.08 11.09 -1.28
CA ASP A 62 -10.63 11.43 0.03
C ASP A 62 -9.97 10.55 1.09
N VAL A 63 -9.26 11.18 2.04
CA VAL A 63 -8.61 10.52 3.17
C VAL A 63 -9.42 10.82 4.41
N THR A 64 -10.00 9.78 5.00
CA THR A 64 -10.80 9.87 6.22
C THR A 64 -10.03 9.28 7.39
N GLY A 65 -9.99 10.03 8.48
CA GLY A 65 -9.46 9.59 9.76
C GLY A 65 -10.39 9.96 10.91
N VAL A 66 -9.91 9.76 12.12
CA VAL A 66 -10.57 10.20 13.35
C VAL A 66 -9.56 10.87 14.26
N ARG A 67 -10.02 11.88 14.99
CA ARG A 67 -9.29 12.49 16.10
C ARG A 67 -9.41 11.60 17.33
N LEU A 68 -8.31 11.48 18.05
CA LEU A 68 -8.22 10.71 19.27
C LEU A 68 -7.94 11.64 20.46
N ASP A 69 -8.55 11.36 21.61
CA ASP A 69 -8.16 12.00 22.87
C ASP A 69 -6.91 11.34 23.49
N GLY A 70 -6.46 11.84 24.64
CA GLY A 70 -5.30 11.30 25.35
C GLY A 70 -5.48 9.86 25.86
N GLY A 71 -6.71 9.33 25.88
CA GLY A 71 -7.02 7.93 26.17
C GLY A 71 -7.15 7.05 24.92
N GLY A 72 -6.91 7.60 23.73
CA GLY A 72 -7.08 6.91 22.45
C GLY A 72 -8.53 6.69 22.04
N GLN A 73 -9.48 7.42 22.65
CA GLN A 73 -10.89 7.36 22.26
C GLN A 73 -11.18 8.34 21.13
N VAL A 74 -12.13 7.96 20.28
CA VAL A 74 -12.55 8.75 19.12
C VAL A 74 -13.36 9.95 19.58
N THR A 75 -12.94 11.14 19.17
CA THR A 75 -13.63 12.39 19.51
C THR A 75 -14.38 12.99 18.32
N ALA A 76 -13.81 12.94 17.12
CA ALA A 76 -14.44 13.49 15.92
C ALA A 76 -13.90 12.84 14.63
N PRO A 77 -14.73 12.66 13.59
CA PRO A 77 -14.24 12.30 12.26
C PRO A 77 -13.51 13.49 11.62
N LEU A 78 -12.57 13.19 10.72
CA LEU A 78 -11.88 14.19 9.90
C LEU A 78 -11.73 13.67 8.47
N THR A 79 -11.88 14.56 7.49
CA THR A 79 -11.72 14.21 6.07
C THR A 79 -10.85 15.26 5.39
N VAL A 80 -9.88 14.78 4.60
CA VAL A 80 -8.99 15.61 3.79
C VAL A 80 -9.08 15.13 2.35
N SER A 81 -9.44 16.03 1.44
CA SER A 81 -9.47 15.73 0.00
C SER A 81 -8.20 16.23 -0.69
N LEU A 82 -7.54 15.34 -1.42
CA LEU A 82 -6.37 15.62 -2.23
C LEU A 82 -6.79 15.60 -3.70
N ALA A 83 -6.80 16.75 -4.37
CA ALA A 83 -7.07 16.82 -5.80
C ALA A 83 -5.83 16.44 -6.63
N ASP A 84 -6.01 16.00 -7.87
CA ASP A 84 -4.98 15.92 -8.92
C ASP A 84 -3.64 15.32 -8.48
N ILE A 85 -3.58 13.99 -8.41
CA ILE A 85 -2.33 13.24 -8.17
C ILE A 85 -1.92 12.52 -9.46
N PRO A 86 -0.95 13.09 -10.23
CA PRO A 86 -0.48 12.46 -11.46
C PRO A 86 0.17 11.10 -11.22
N PRO A 87 0.25 10.22 -12.25
CA PRO A 87 0.98 8.96 -12.19
C PRO A 87 2.42 9.14 -11.67
N GLY A 88 2.83 8.29 -10.75
CA GLY A 88 4.15 8.30 -10.12
C GLY A 88 4.39 9.41 -9.10
N LYS A 89 3.44 10.33 -8.91
CA LYS A 89 3.51 11.42 -7.92
C LYS A 89 2.73 11.07 -6.66
N TYR A 90 2.94 11.85 -5.61
CA TYR A 90 2.23 11.70 -4.34
C TYR A 90 1.74 13.05 -3.82
N LYS A 91 0.71 13.00 -2.97
CA LYS A 91 0.30 14.10 -2.10
C LYS A 91 0.14 13.59 -0.67
N THR A 92 0.19 14.51 0.29
CA THR A 92 0.14 14.18 1.72
C THR A 92 -1.08 14.83 2.36
N ALA A 93 -1.89 14.03 3.05
CA ALA A 93 -2.98 14.49 3.90
C ALA A 93 -2.49 14.59 5.34
N ILE A 94 -2.69 15.75 5.97
CA ILE A 94 -2.36 15.97 7.39
C ILE A 94 -3.62 15.67 8.21
N LEU A 95 -3.57 14.63 9.05
CA LEU A 95 -4.71 14.18 9.85
C LEU A 95 -4.67 14.71 11.29
N ALA A 96 -3.47 14.91 11.85
CA ALA A 96 -3.26 15.55 13.14
C ALA A 96 -2.07 16.51 13.08
N ARG A 97 -2.23 17.67 13.74
CA ARG A 97 -1.15 18.64 13.98
C ARG A 97 -0.36 18.26 15.24
N TYR A 98 0.64 19.09 15.58
CA TYR A 98 1.39 18.95 16.83
C TYR A 98 0.44 18.96 18.03
N GLU A 99 0.68 18.07 19.00
CA GLU A 99 -0.16 17.78 20.19
C GLU A 99 -1.55 17.20 19.91
N GLU A 100 -1.92 16.99 18.64
CA GLU A 100 -3.14 16.28 18.27
C GLU A 100 -2.83 14.80 18.00
N SER A 101 -3.79 13.93 18.29
CA SER A 101 -3.71 12.52 17.93
C SER A 101 -4.81 12.17 16.92
N ALA A 102 -4.46 11.36 15.93
CA ALA A 102 -5.41 10.83 14.96
C ALA A 102 -5.03 9.43 14.51
N ALA A 103 -6.00 8.72 13.96
CA ALA A 103 -5.79 7.45 13.27
C ALA A 103 -6.45 7.50 11.90
N LEU A 104 -5.82 6.85 10.92
CA LEU A 104 -6.41 6.64 9.60
C LEU A 104 -7.57 5.65 9.72
N ASP A 105 -8.67 5.92 9.01
CA ASP A 105 -9.85 5.06 8.94
C ASP A 105 -10.04 4.49 7.54
N SER A 106 -10.19 5.36 6.54
CA SER A 106 -10.37 4.94 5.15
C SER A 106 -9.82 5.93 4.12
N ILE A 107 -9.64 5.44 2.90
CA ILE A 107 -9.24 6.24 1.73
C ILE A 107 -10.11 5.83 0.55
N VAL A 108 -10.65 6.80 -0.18
CA VAL A 108 -11.36 6.56 -1.44
C VAL A 108 -10.64 7.30 -2.55
N THR A 109 -10.33 6.59 -3.63
CA THR A 109 -9.65 7.16 -4.80
C THR A 109 -10.64 7.36 -5.93
N TYR A 110 -10.44 8.43 -6.69
CA TYR A 110 -11.30 8.80 -7.80
C TYR A 110 -10.45 9.07 -9.05
N THR A 111 -11.00 8.69 -10.19
CA THR A 111 -10.45 9.01 -11.51
C THR A 111 -11.56 9.55 -12.41
N ALA A 112 -11.20 10.26 -13.47
CA ALA A 112 -12.15 10.59 -14.52
C ALA A 112 -12.44 9.35 -15.38
N VAL A 113 -13.72 9.01 -15.54
CA VAL A 113 -14.23 8.03 -16.50
C VAL A 113 -15.22 8.79 -17.39
N ASP A 114 -14.94 8.86 -18.69
CA ASP A 114 -15.73 9.66 -19.65
C ASP A 114 -15.94 11.13 -19.21
N GLY A 115 -14.91 11.72 -18.60
CA GLY A 115 -14.94 13.10 -18.10
C GLY A 115 -15.70 13.30 -16.79
N VAL A 116 -16.31 12.24 -16.23
CA VAL A 116 -17.01 12.27 -14.94
C VAL A 116 -16.15 11.63 -13.87
N GLU A 117 -16.06 12.27 -12.72
CA GLU A 117 -15.34 11.69 -11.59
C GLU A 117 -16.05 10.45 -11.04
N ALA A 118 -15.34 9.33 -10.99
CA ALA A 118 -15.85 8.06 -10.52
C ALA A 118 -14.92 7.43 -9.47
N PRO A 119 -15.45 6.95 -8.34
CA PRO A 119 -14.66 6.24 -7.33
C PRO A 119 -14.13 4.91 -7.89
N GLN A 120 -12.86 4.62 -7.64
CA GLN A 120 -12.15 3.44 -8.16
C GLN A 120 -11.80 2.42 -7.09
N GLN A 121 -11.23 2.87 -5.98
CA GLN A 121 -10.79 2.00 -4.88
C GLN A 121 -11.21 2.55 -3.54
N GLU A 122 -11.55 1.62 -2.65
CA GLU A 122 -11.75 1.82 -1.22
C GLU A 122 -10.58 1.14 -0.50
N LEU A 123 -9.88 1.88 0.36
CA LEU A 123 -8.89 1.33 1.25
C LEU A 123 -9.36 1.54 2.69
N PHE A 124 -9.32 0.49 3.51
CA PHE A 124 -9.67 0.56 4.93
C PHE A 124 -8.44 0.28 5.78
N ALA A 125 -8.16 1.17 6.73
CA ALA A 125 -7.07 1.00 7.67
C ALA A 125 -7.49 0.06 8.80
N GLY A 126 -6.71 -1.00 8.97
CA GLY A 126 -6.94 -2.01 9.99
C GLY A 126 -5.69 -2.33 10.79
N LYS A 127 -5.87 -3.22 11.76
CA LYS A 127 -4.81 -3.87 12.52
C LYS A 127 -5.06 -5.36 12.60
N VAL A 128 -3.99 -6.16 12.64
CA VAL A 128 -4.09 -7.60 12.87
C VAL A 128 -4.43 -7.85 14.33
N ALA A 129 -5.68 -8.21 14.61
CA ALA A 129 -6.16 -8.49 15.95
C ALA A 129 -5.77 -9.90 16.42
N HIS A 130 -5.79 -10.89 15.52
CA HIS A 130 -5.48 -12.27 15.83
C HIS A 130 -4.86 -12.97 14.62
N VAL A 131 -3.93 -13.89 14.88
CA VAL A 131 -3.35 -14.78 13.87
C VAL A 131 -3.70 -16.20 14.28
N SER A 132 -4.47 -16.90 13.44
CA SER A 132 -4.88 -18.27 13.73
C SER A 132 -3.68 -19.21 13.58
N PRO A 133 -3.45 -20.10 14.57
CA PRO A 133 -2.36 -21.07 14.49
C PRO A 133 -2.68 -22.12 13.41
N GLY A 134 -1.68 -22.47 12.59
CA GLY A 134 -1.82 -23.50 11.56
C GLY A 134 -1.04 -23.20 10.27
N SER A 135 -1.12 -24.12 9.30
CA SER A 135 -0.45 -24.00 8.01
C SER A 135 -1.12 -23.00 7.04
N ALA A 136 -2.39 -22.68 7.27
CA ALA A 136 -3.12 -21.62 6.56
C ALA A 136 -3.34 -20.45 7.54
N LEU A 137 -2.47 -19.44 7.47
CA LEU A 137 -2.59 -18.28 8.34
C LEU A 137 -3.88 -17.52 8.02
N GLN A 138 -4.81 -17.52 8.97
CA GLN A 138 -6.02 -16.69 8.94
C GLN A 138 -5.89 -15.57 9.96
N TYR A 139 -5.98 -14.34 9.48
CA TYR A 139 -5.91 -13.12 10.25
C TYR A 139 -7.30 -12.60 10.54
N THR A 140 -7.56 -12.23 11.79
CA THR A 140 -8.68 -11.35 12.13
C THR A 140 -8.17 -9.92 12.09
N LEU A 141 -8.70 -9.11 11.19
CA LEU A 141 -8.37 -7.70 11.06
C LEU A 141 -9.48 -6.86 11.71
N ALA A 142 -9.10 -5.89 12.52
CA ALA A 142 -10.01 -4.93 13.16
C ALA A 142 -9.69 -3.51 12.66
N PRO A 143 -10.57 -2.51 12.85
CA PRO A 143 -10.30 -1.16 12.37
C PRO A 143 -9.14 -0.56 13.17
N LEU A 144 -8.35 0.28 12.50
CA LEU A 144 -7.22 0.95 13.14
C LEU A 144 -7.71 2.08 14.05
N ALA A 145 -8.66 2.86 13.54
CA ALA A 145 -9.19 4.08 14.15
C ALA A 145 -10.38 3.85 15.11
N VAL A 146 -11.22 2.85 14.84
CA VAL A 146 -12.51 2.66 15.52
C VAL A 146 -12.71 1.20 15.96
N ARG A 147 -13.67 0.94 16.83
CA ARG A 147 -14.28 -0.40 16.94
C ARG A 147 -15.44 -0.45 15.94
N GLY A 148 -15.66 -1.57 15.25
CA GLY A 148 -16.88 -1.65 14.43
C GLY A 148 -16.91 -2.69 13.33
N TRP A 149 -15.77 -3.27 12.93
CA TRP A 149 -15.75 -4.38 11.98
C TRP A 149 -14.65 -5.37 12.29
N THR A 150 -14.83 -6.61 11.84
CA THR A 150 -13.75 -7.59 11.78
C THR A 150 -13.77 -8.28 10.42
N VAL A 151 -12.59 -8.55 9.86
CA VAL A 151 -12.46 -9.24 8.57
C VAL A 151 -11.50 -10.41 8.76
N ALA A 152 -11.92 -11.60 8.33
CA ALA A 152 -11.02 -12.73 8.18
C ALA A 152 -10.29 -12.61 6.84
N TYR A 153 -8.97 -12.65 6.86
CA TYR A 153 -8.12 -12.62 5.66
C TYR A 153 -7.04 -13.68 5.76
N GLY A 154 -6.50 -14.11 4.62
CA GLY A 154 -5.32 -14.97 4.58
C GLY A 154 -5.62 -16.36 4.07
N SER A 155 -4.64 -16.89 3.34
CA SER A 155 -4.55 -18.28 2.90
C SER A 155 -3.13 -18.78 3.17
N ALA A 156 -2.87 -20.06 2.87
CA ALA A 156 -1.53 -20.63 2.95
C ALA A 156 -0.47 -19.89 2.09
N THR A 157 -0.91 -19.09 1.11
CA THR A 157 -0.02 -18.32 0.20
C THR A 157 0.00 -16.83 0.52
N SER A 158 -0.74 -16.36 1.52
CA SER A 158 -0.77 -14.95 1.89
C SER A 158 0.53 -14.55 2.61
N PRO A 159 0.98 -13.28 2.45
CA PRO A 159 2.08 -12.75 3.22
C PRO A 159 1.85 -12.93 4.72
N ARG A 160 2.94 -13.18 5.46
CA ARG A 160 2.90 -13.26 6.91
C ARG A 160 2.65 -11.88 7.50
N LEU A 161 1.64 -11.76 8.37
CA LEU A 161 1.36 -10.54 9.12
C LEU A 161 1.50 -10.83 10.62
N GLU A 162 2.10 -9.90 11.34
CA GLU A 162 2.28 -10.03 12.79
C GLU A 162 1.09 -9.42 13.52
N ALA A 163 0.70 -10.02 14.65
CA ALA A 163 -0.35 -9.48 15.52
C ALA A 163 0.00 -8.04 15.94
N GLY A 164 -0.98 -7.15 15.93
CA GLY A 164 -0.81 -5.73 16.20
C GLY A 164 -0.36 -4.89 15.00
N SER A 165 0.10 -5.49 13.89
CA SER A 165 0.55 -4.75 12.71
C SER A 165 -0.60 -3.96 12.08
N ALA A 166 -0.34 -2.71 11.73
CA ALA A 166 -1.26 -1.90 10.94
C ALA A 166 -1.23 -2.33 9.46
N VAL A 167 -2.39 -2.38 8.82
CA VAL A 167 -2.57 -2.84 7.45
C VAL A 167 -3.58 -1.97 6.71
N LEU A 168 -3.52 -1.98 5.38
CA LEU A 168 -4.56 -1.47 4.50
C LEU A 168 -5.21 -2.62 3.75
N LEU A 169 -6.54 -2.68 3.82
CA LEU A 169 -7.36 -3.59 3.04
C LEU A 169 -7.87 -2.84 1.82
N SER A 170 -7.53 -3.29 0.61
CA SER A 170 -7.99 -2.68 -0.63
C SER A 170 -9.19 -3.40 -1.22
N TYR A 171 -10.14 -2.64 -1.74
CA TYR A 171 -11.33 -3.13 -2.42
C TYR A 171 -11.62 -2.27 -3.67
N PRO A 172 -11.90 -2.86 -4.84
CA PRO A 172 -12.39 -2.08 -5.97
C PRO A 172 -13.79 -1.53 -5.64
N VAL A 173 -14.11 -0.31 -6.05
CA VAL A 173 -15.47 0.24 -5.82
C VAL A 173 -16.47 -0.52 -6.69
N ARG A 174 -17.66 -0.80 -6.15
CA ARG A 174 -18.74 -1.44 -6.91
C ARG A 174 -19.43 -0.40 -7.78
N SER A 175 -19.57 -0.69 -9.07
CA SER A 175 -20.31 0.17 -10.01
C SER A 175 -21.71 0.48 -9.49
N GLY A 176 -22.12 1.75 -9.60
CA GLY A 176 -23.44 2.22 -9.19
C GLY A 176 -23.69 2.30 -7.68
N LYS A 177 -22.69 2.03 -6.82
CA LYS A 177 -22.81 2.17 -5.36
C LYS A 177 -21.96 3.33 -4.86
N LYS A 178 -22.45 3.99 -3.80
CA LYS A 178 -21.64 4.95 -3.04
C LYS A 178 -20.47 4.21 -2.37
N PRO A 179 -19.31 4.87 -2.20
CA PRO A 179 -18.20 4.29 -1.48
C PRO A 179 -18.62 3.79 -0.09
N ALA A 180 -18.18 2.59 0.26
CA ALA A 180 -18.45 2.01 1.57
C ALA A 180 -17.65 2.72 2.66
N THR A 181 -18.25 2.85 3.85
CA THR A 181 -17.59 3.41 5.04
C THR A 181 -16.90 2.36 5.91
N ARG A 182 -17.06 1.08 5.58
CA ARG A 182 -16.41 -0.05 6.24
C ARG A 182 -16.26 -1.24 5.29
N PRO A 183 -15.33 -2.17 5.54
CA PRO A 183 -15.30 -3.45 4.85
C PRO A 183 -16.65 -4.17 4.98
N GLU A 184 -17.17 -4.67 3.87
CA GLU A 184 -18.42 -5.42 3.83
C GLU A 184 -18.19 -6.86 4.29
N ALA A 185 -19.08 -7.37 5.14
CA ALA A 185 -18.99 -8.74 5.63
C ALA A 185 -19.02 -9.75 4.46
N GLY A 186 -18.14 -10.74 4.51
CA GLY A 186 -18.02 -11.78 3.47
C GLY A 186 -17.28 -11.32 2.20
N ARG A 187 -16.90 -10.05 2.08
CA ARG A 187 -16.13 -9.56 0.93
C ARG A 187 -14.63 -9.71 1.17
N THR A 188 -13.97 -10.47 0.31
CA THR A 188 -12.51 -10.63 0.35
C THR A 188 -11.82 -9.38 -0.24
N PRO A 189 -10.83 -8.78 0.43
CA PRO A 189 -10.07 -7.67 -0.13
C PRO A 189 -9.24 -8.12 -1.34
N SER A 190 -9.06 -7.23 -2.32
CA SER A 190 -8.18 -7.49 -3.46
C SER A 190 -6.70 -7.53 -3.05
N ALA A 191 -6.36 -6.82 -1.96
CA ALA A 191 -5.05 -6.89 -1.33
C ALA A 191 -5.12 -6.50 0.14
N VAL A 192 -4.19 -7.05 0.92
CA VAL A 192 -3.87 -6.59 2.27
C VAL A 192 -2.39 -6.28 2.32
N VAL A 193 -2.05 -5.03 2.57
CA VAL A 193 -0.66 -4.56 2.59
C VAL A 193 -0.33 -3.94 3.94
N PRO A 194 0.90 -4.08 4.47
CA PRO A 194 1.30 -3.38 5.68
C PRO A 194 1.19 -1.86 5.53
N LEU A 195 0.59 -1.19 6.51
CA LEU A 195 0.58 0.26 6.60
C LEU A 195 1.89 0.70 7.28
N ALA A 196 2.92 0.87 6.46
CA ALA A 196 4.27 1.20 6.93
C ALA A 196 4.53 2.72 6.92
N PRO A 197 5.51 3.19 7.71
CA PRO A 197 6.06 4.53 7.55
C PRO A 197 6.63 4.73 6.14
N CYS A 198 6.50 5.96 5.65
CA CYS A 198 7.09 6.37 4.40
C CYS A 198 8.62 6.28 4.47
N ARG A 199 9.24 5.64 3.46
CA ARG A 199 10.69 5.66 3.32
C ARG A 199 11.20 7.07 3.11
N ASP A 200 12.30 7.41 3.78
CA ASP A 200 13.03 8.66 3.54
C ASP A 200 13.56 8.70 2.10
N PRO A 201 13.59 9.88 1.46
CA PRO A 201 14.19 10.06 0.15
C PRO A 201 15.71 9.80 0.25
N GLY A 202 16.12 8.54 0.08
CA GLY A 202 17.52 8.11 0.13
C GLY A 202 17.72 6.64 0.48
N GLN A 203 16.74 5.99 1.09
CA GLN A 203 16.84 4.58 1.46
C GLN A 203 16.47 3.68 0.27
N LYS A 204 17.48 3.17 -0.44
CA LYS A 204 17.28 2.10 -1.44
C LYS A 204 16.98 0.78 -0.75
N SER A 205 16.10 0.00 -1.38
CA SER A 205 15.77 -1.36 -0.97
C SER A 205 16.92 -2.33 -1.19
#